data_AF-A0A382AG74-F1
#
_entry.id   AF-A0A382AG74-F1
#
_cell.length_a   1.000
_cell.length_b   1.000
_cell.length_c   1.000
_cell.angle_alpha   90.00
_cell.angle_beta   90.00
_cell.angle_gamma   90.00
#
_symmetry.space_group_name_H-M   'P 1'
#
loop_
_entity.id
_entity.type
_entity.pdbx_description
1 polymer ?
#
loop_
_entity_poly.entity_id
_entity_poly.type
_entity_poly.pdbx_seq_one_letter_code
_entity_poly.pdbx_strand_id
1 'polypeptide(L)'
;MMRNKEITSMIKLKTKGVAVPMKKSTLAKLLSNEDVNVVHKQMETAYFDSKKRELGLPIWKDEEMTNDIYDLMVCHEIGHALWTPLDMLEKAKIRKINHSFVNILEDARIEKKVKEKYAGSVGVFNRGYIDLVKKDFFGTAKKNIASMNL
;
A
#
# COMPACT_ATOMS: atom_id res chain seq x y z
N MET A 1 0.56 36.51 -33.57
CA MET A 1 0.56 36.57 -32.09
C MET A 1 -0.61 35.73 -31.59
N MET A 2 -0.34 34.46 -31.24
CA MET A 2 -1.40 33.53 -30.80
C MET A 2 -1.97 34.00 -29.47
N ARG A 3 -3.31 34.09 -29.41
CA ARG A 3 -4.05 34.62 -28.25
C ARG A 3 -3.98 33.62 -27.11
N ASN A 4 -3.75 34.11 -25.88
CA ASN A 4 -3.55 33.34 -24.64
C ASN A 4 -4.51 32.14 -24.42
N LYS A 5 -5.72 32.16 -24.98
CA LYS A 5 -6.67 31.04 -24.90
C LYS A 5 -6.21 29.76 -25.63
N GLU A 6 -5.47 29.88 -26.73
CA GLU A 6 -4.97 28.72 -27.48
C GLU A 6 -3.81 28.04 -26.74
N ILE A 7 -2.95 28.84 -26.08
CA ILE A 7 -1.85 28.34 -25.24
C ILE A 7 -2.40 27.54 -24.04
N THR A 8 -3.49 27.99 -23.42
CA THR A 8 -4.15 27.25 -22.32
C THR A 8 -4.71 25.90 -22.78
N SER A 9 -5.16 25.78 -24.03
CA SER A 9 -5.66 24.51 -24.58
C SER A 9 -4.53 23.51 -24.88
N MET A 10 -3.38 24.00 -25.35
CA MET A 10 -2.22 23.17 -25.67
C MET A 10 -1.49 22.64 -24.43
N ILE A 11 -1.54 23.37 -23.30
CA ILE A 11 -0.99 22.91 -22.01
C ILE A 11 -1.82 21.76 -21.42
N LYS A 12 -3.14 21.72 -21.65
CA LYS A 12 -4.03 20.65 -21.16
C LYS A 12 -3.83 19.30 -21.87
N LEU A 13 -3.10 19.25 -22.98
CA LEU A 13 -2.92 18.04 -23.80
C LEU A 13 -1.63 17.26 -23.49
N LYS A 14 -0.72 17.75 -22.64
CA LYS A 14 0.60 17.13 -22.40
C LYS A 14 0.81 16.48 -21.03
N THR A 15 -0.20 16.37 -20.17
CA THR A 15 -0.06 15.71 -18.85
C THR A 15 -1.23 14.76 -18.57
N LYS A 16 -1.32 13.67 -19.34
CA LYS A 16 -1.95 12.42 -18.86
C LYS A 16 -0.89 11.49 -18.25
N GLY A 17 -0.03 12.06 -17.42
CA GLY A 17 0.75 11.31 -16.44
C GLY A 17 0.06 11.54 -15.11
N VAL A 18 -0.46 10.48 -14.49
CA VAL A 18 -1.12 10.49 -13.18
C VAL A 18 -0.21 11.25 -12.21
N ALA A 19 -0.63 12.45 -11.81
CA ALA A 19 0.11 13.25 -10.84
C ALA A 19 -0.14 12.64 -9.47
N VAL A 20 0.80 11.82 -8.97
CA VAL A 20 0.81 11.40 -7.58
C VAL A 20 0.87 12.66 -6.71
N PRO A 21 -0.09 12.93 -5.82
CA PRO A 21 -0.05 14.14 -5.02
C PRO A 21 1.18 14.10 -4.11
N MET A 22 2.14 15.01 -4.33
CA MET A 22 3.38 15.23 -3.56
C MET A 22 3.22 15.19 -2.03
N LYS A 23 2.01 15.40 -1.50
CA LYS A 23 1.72 15.38 -0.06
C LYS A 23 1.69 13.97 0.57
N LYS A 24 1.48 12.92 -0.22
CA LYS A 24 1.23 11.57 0.31
C LYS A 24 2.50 10.73 0.49
N SER A 25 3.51 10.90 -0.35
CA SER A 25 4.81 10.25 -0.16
C SER A 25 5.54 10.75 1.11
N THR A 26 5.28 12.00 1.50
CA THR A 26 5.76 12.57 2.77
C THR A 26 5.18 11.83 3.98
N LEU A 27 3.91 11.41 3.93
CA LEU A 27 3.26 10.70 5.03
C LEU A 27 3.95 9.36 5.31
N ALA A 28 4.25 8.59 4.26
CA ALA A 28 4.94 7.30 4.39
C ALA A 28 6.32 7.46 5.07
N LYS A 29 7.10 8.45 4.63
CA LYS A 29 8.43 8.75 5.20
C LYS A 29 8.37 9.25 6.64
N LEU A 30 7.34 10.03 6.99
CA LEU A 30 7.17 10.51 8.37
C LEU A 30 6.76 9.38 9.32
N LEU A 31 5.91 8.46 8.87
CA LEU A 31 5.41 7.37 9.71
C LEU A 31 6.44 6.25 9.92
N SER A 32 7.34 6.01 8.97
CA SER A 32 8.36 4.96 9.06
C SER A 32 9.44 5.21 10.12
N ASN A 33 9.58 6.43 10.63
CA ASN A 33 10.64 6.86 11.58
C ASN A 33 12.07 6.54 11.11
N GLU A 34 12.26 6.36 9.81
CA GLU A 34 13.53 6.04 9.17
C GLU A 34 13.50 6.50 7.70
N ASP A 35 14.66 6.48 7.05
CA ASP A 35 14.74 6.76 5.61
C ASP A 35 14.26 5.55 4.79
N VAL A 36 13.08 5.71 4.17
CA VAL A 36 12.47 4.74 3.26
C VAL A 36 12.45 5.31 1.84
N ASN A 37 12.92 4.53 0.88
CA ASN A 37 12.79 4.84 -0.53
C ASN A 37 11.38 4.51 -1.01
N VAL A 38 10.55 5.53 -1.26
CA VAL A 38 9.17 5.35 -1.74
C VAL A 38 9.16 5.42 -3.26
N VAL A 39 8.68 4.36 -3.91
CA VAL A 39 8.60 4.24 -5.37
C VAL A 39 7.19 3.88 -5.82
N HIS A 40 6.75 4.49 -6.91
CA HIS A 40 5.47 4.18 -7.54
C HIS A 40 5.70 3.39 -8.82
N LYS A 41 5.10 2.19 -8.95
CA LYS A 41 5.25 1.35 -10.14
C LYS A 41 3.91 0.73 -10.55
N GLN A 42 3.81 0.25 -11.79
CA GLN A 42 2.68 -0.54 -12.25
C GLN A 42 2.75 -1.93 -11.58
N MET A 43 1.88 -2.19 -10.60
CA MET A 43 1.84 -3.42 -9.81
C MET A 43 0.44 -3.65 -9.23
N GLU A 44 0.14 -4.89 -8.86
CA GLU A 44 -1.19 -5.29 -8.36
C GLU A 44 -1.43 -4.92 -6.89
N THR A 45 -0.38 -4.77 -6.08
CA THR A 45 -0.50 -4.41 -4.65
C THR A 45 0.79 -3.75 -4.15
N ALA A 46 0.71 -3.04 -3.02
CA ALA A 46 1.88 -2.47 -2.35
C ALA A 46 2.81 -3.56 -1.78
N TYR A 47 4.07 -3.18 -1.53
CA TYR A 47 5.04 -4.03 -0.85
C TYR A 47 6.08 -3.21 -0.10
N PHE A 48 6.76 -3.85 0.84
CA PHE A 48 7.95 -3.32 1.50
C PHE A 48 9.13 -4.30 1.42
N ASP A 49 10.22 -3.87 0.78
CA ASP A 49 11.48 -4.62 0.74
C ASP A 49 12.31 -4.28 2.00
N SER A 50 12.27 -5.19 2.98
CA SER A 50 12.97 -5.01 4.25
C SER A 50 14.49 -4.86 4.12
N LYS A 51 15.10 -5.41 3.05
CA LYS A 51 16.55 -5.36 2.84
C LYS A 51 16.97 -4.05 2.18
N LYS A 52 16.22 -3.59 1.18
CA LYS A 52 16.50 -2.35 0.44
C LYS A 52 15.88 -1.10 1.08
N ARG A 53 15.00 -1.29 2.07
CA ARG A 53 14.13 -0.24 2.65
C ARG A 53 13.35 0.50 1.57
N GLU A 54 12.79 -0.28 0.63
CA GLU A 54 12.00 0.25 -0.48
C GLU A 54 10.53 -0.04 -0.27
N LEU A 55 9.71 1.02 -0.22
CA LEU A 55 8.26 0.95 -0.22
C LEU A 55 7.75 1.12 -1.65
N GLY A 56 7.23 0.04 -2.23
CA GLY A 56 6.55 0.06 -3.51
C GLY A 56 5.06 0.31 -3.35
N LEU A 57 4.55 1.35 -4.01
CA LEU A 57 3.13 1.65 -4.07
C LEU A 57 2.60 1.48 -5.50
N PRO A 58 1.42 0.87 -5.67
CA PRO A 58 0.84 0.68 -7.00
C PRO A 58 0.36 1.99 -7.63
N ILE A 59 0.52 2.09 -8.94
CA ILE A 59 -0.15 3.08 -9.78
C ILE A 59 -1.39 2.40 -10.36
N TRP A 60 -2.55 2.61 -9.75
CA TRP A 60 -3.84 2.25 -10.35
C TRP A 60 -4.49 3.46 -11.01
N LYS A 61 -5.61 3.24 -11.70
CA LYS A 61 -6.45 4.34 -12.19
C LYS A 61 -7.03 5.11 -11.00
N ASP A 62 -7.24 6.42 -11.18
CA ASP A 62 -7.72 7.31 -10.09
C ASP A 62 -9.05 6.85 -9.47
N GLU A 63 -9.95 6.27 -10.26
CA GLU A 63 -11.23 5.70 -9.79
C GLU A 63 -11.07 4.39 -9.02
N GLU A 64 -9.92 3.73 -9.17
CA GLU A 64 -9.61 2.45 -8.52
C GLU A 64 -8.82 2.64 -7.22
N MET A 65 -7.93 3.63 -7.18
CA MET A 65 -7.13 4.00 -6.00
C MET A 65 -7.86 5.07 -5.18
N THR A 66 -8.72 4.67 -4.25
CA THR A 66 -9.33 5.62 -3.31
C THR A 66 -8.27 6.15 -2.33
N ASN A 67 -8.55 7.32 -1.73
CA ASN A 67 -7.66 7.86 -0.70
C ASN A 67 -7.52 6.89 0.49
N ASP A 68 -8.60 6.23 0.88
CA ASP A 68 -8.60 5.27 1.99
C ASP A 68 -7.81 3.99 1.64
N ILE A 69 -7.87 3.48 0.40
CA ILE A 69 -7.03 2.35 -0.04
C ILE A 69 -5.55 2.74 0.01
N TYR A 70 -5.21 3.92 -0.51
CA TYR A 70 -3.84 4.39 -0.50
C TYR A 70 -3.29 4.52 0.92
N ASP A 71 -4.05 5.15 1.81
CA ASP A 71 -3.64 5.36 3.19
C ASP A 71 -3.54 4.03 3.95
N LEU A 72 -4.42 3.07 3.66
CA LEU A 72 -4.33 1.69 4.17
C LEU A 72 -3.03 1.02 3.72
N MET A 73 -2.72 1.04 2.41
CA MET A 73 -1.50 0.42 1.90
C MET A 73 -0.26 1.03 2.54
N VAL A 74 -0.20 2.36 2.65
CA VAL A 74 0.92 3.03 3.35
C VAL A 74 1.00 2.61 4.81
N CYS A 75 -0.12 2.60 5.55
CA CYS A 75 -0.14 2.21 6.96
C CYS A 75 0.26 0.74 7.17
N HIS A 76 -0.10 -0.15 6.25
CA HIS A 76 0.32 -1.54 6.26
C HIS A 76 1.83 -1.65 6.08
N GLU A 77 2.36 -1.07 5.00
CA GLU A 77 3.76 -1.25 4.62
C GLU A 77 4.74 -0.53 5.57
N ILE A 78 4.36 0.60 6.17
CA ILE A 78 5.17 1.21 7.25
C ILE A 78 5.21 0.29 8.49
N GLY A 79 4.20 -0.56 8.69
CA GLY A 79 4.24 -1.61 9.70
C GLY A 79 5.37 -2.60 9.43
N HIS A 80 5.57 -2.98 8.16
CA HIS A 80 6.71 -3.83 7.80
C HIS A 80 8.03 -3.12 8.02
N ALA A 81 8.13 -1.86 7.61
CA ALA A 81 9.30 -1.03 7.84
C ALA A 81 9.71 -0.99 9.31
N LEU A 82 8.75 -0.74 10.20
CA LEU A 82 9.01 -0.60 11.63
C LEU A 82 9.33 -1.91 12.34
N TRP A 83 8.72 -3.03 11.91
CA TRP A 83 8.68 -4.22 12.75
C TRP A 83 8.95 -5.55 12.06
N THR A 84 9.18 -5.62 10.75
CA THR A 84 9.55 -6.88 10.09
C THR A 84 11.06 -7.12 10.22
N PRO A 85 11.50 -8.09 11.03
CA PRO A 85 12.92 -8.35 11.20
C PRO A 85 13.45 -9.15 10.01
N LEU A 86 14.52 -8.68 9.37
CA LEU A 86 15.12 -9.36 8.23
C LEU A 86 15.62 -10.77 8.61
N ASP A 87 16.15 -10.93 9.82
CA ASP A 87 16.63 -12.22 10.33
C ASP A 87 15.50 -13.23 10.50
N MET A 88 14.28 -12.78 10.81
CA MET A 88 13.09 -13.65 10.88
C MET A 88 12.72 -14.19 9.51
N LEU A 89 12.75 -13.36 8.47
CA LEU A 89 12.51 -13.78 7.09
C LEU A 89 13.60 -14.76 6.60
N GLU A 90 14.87 -14.49 6.93
CA GLU A 90 15.99 -15.37 6.61
C GLU A 90 15.86 -16.74 7.30
N LYS A 91 15.54 -16.76 8.59
CA LYS A 91 15.31 -18.00 9.36
C LYS A 91 14.13 -18.79 8.78
N ALA A 92 13.04 -18.14 8.41
CA ALA A 92 11.89 -18.82 7.79
C ALA A 92 12.27 -19.48 6.46
N LYS A 93 13.08 -18.80 5.64
CA LYS A 93 13.63 -19.34 4.39
C LYS A 93 14.55 -20.53 4.63
N ILE A 94 15.47 -20.44 5.59
CA ILE A 94 16.37 -21.56 5.96
C ILE A 94 15.57 -22.79 6.40
N ARG A 95 14.51 -22.56 7.17
CA ARG A 95 13.59 -23.61 7.65
C ARG A 95 12.61 -24.12 6.59
N LYS A 96 12.66 -23.57 5.37
CA LYS A 96 11.78 -23.92 4.23
C LYS A 96 10.29 -23.79 4.58
N ILE A 97 9.94 -22.82 5.43
CA ILE A 97 8.54 -22.51 5.72
C ILE A 97 7.96 -21.85 4.46
N ASN A 98 6.75 -22.26 4.07
CA ASN A 98 6.09 -21.66 2.92
C ASN A 98 5.84 -20.16 3.19
N HIS A 99 6.32 -19.35 2.26
CA HIS A 99 6.32 -17.89 2.34
C HIS A 99 4.92 -17.29 2.53
N SER A 100 3.89 -17.89 1.94
CA SER A 100 2.51 -17.41 2.09
C SER A 100 2.05 -17.47 3.55
N PHE A 101 2.42 -18.51 4.30
CA PHE A 101 2.10 -18.57 5.74
C PHE A 101 2.87 -17.54 6.55
N VAL A 102 4.15 -17.34 6.22
CA VAL A 102 4.98 -16.32 6.88
C VAL A 102 4.37 -14.94 6.68
N ASN A 103 3.99 -14.60 5.45
CA ASN A 103 3.35 -13.33 5.12
C ASN A 103 2.04 -13.12 5.86
N ILE A 104 1.11 -14.09 5.82
CA ILE A 104 -0.21 -13.96 6.48
C ILE A 104 -0.03 -13.70 7.99
N LEU A 105 0.84 -14.44 8.66
CA LEU A 105 1.09 -14.27 10.09
C LEU A 105 1.81 -12.95 10.39
N GLU A 106 2.73 -12.55 9.54
CA GLU A 106 3.48 -11.32 9.72
C GLU A 106 2.60 -10.09 9.50
N ASP A 107 1.77 -10.08 8.47
CA ASP A 107 0.78 -9.05 8.17
C ASP A 107 -0.18 -8.85 9.34
N ALA A 108 -0.75 -9.94 9.88
CA ALA A 108 -1.61 -9.87 11.05
C ALA A 108 -0.87 -9.29 12.28
N ARG A 109 0.41 -9.66 12.46
CA ARG A 109 1.22 -9.19 13.58
C ARG A 109 1.59 -7.71 13.45
N ILE A 110 2.03 -7.26 12.28
CA ILE A 110 2.45 -5.87 12.06
C ILE A 110 1.25 -4.94 12.06
N GLU A 111 0.12 -5.32 11.47
CA GLU A 111 -1.11 -4.52 11.49
C GLU A 111 -1.60 -4.30 12.92
N LYS A 112 -1.57 -5.34 13.77
CA LYS A 112 -1.87 -5.20 15.20
C LYS A 112 -0.96 -4.16 15.87
N LYS A 113 0.34 -4.22 15.61
CA LYS A 113 1.31 -3.24 16.15
C LYS A 113 1.09 -1.82 15.63
N VAL A 114 0.75 -1.65 14.35
CA VAL A 114 0.40 -0.35 13.78
C VAL A 114 -0.81 0.24 14.49
N LYS A 115 -1.86 -0.57 14.69
CA LYS A 115 -3.09 -0.17 15.40
C LYS A 115 -2.86 0.20 16.86
N GLU A 116 -1.97 -0.51 17.55
CA GLU A 116 -1.56 -0.21 18.92
C GLU A 116 -0.73 1.08 19.02
N LYS A 117 0.23 1.29 18.11
CA LYS A 117 1.11 2.48 18.12
C LYS A 117 0.40 3.75 17.64
N TYR A 118 -0.46 3.63 16.63
CA TYR A 118 -1.11 4.76 15.97
C TYR A 118 -2.62 4.60 16.03
N ALA A 119 -3.28 5.14 17.06
CA ALA A 119 -4.73 4.98 17.27
C ALA A 119 -5.59 5.39 16.05
N GLY A 120 -5.15 6.42 15.30
CA GLY A 120 -5.82 6.87 14.08
C GLY A 120 -5.81 5.84 12.93
N SER A 121 -4.88 4.89 12.95
CA SER A 121 -4.76 3.85 11.90
C SER A 121 -5.93 2.86 11.93
N VAL A 122 -6.59 2.66 13.07
CA VAL A 122 -7.77 1.77 13.18
C VAL A 122 -8.85 2.21 12.18
N GLY A 123 -9.14 3.51 12.11
CA GLY A 123 -10.09 4.06 11.15
C GLY A 123 -9.63 3.95 9.70
N VAL A 124 -8.33 4.11 9.46
CA VAL A 124 -7.72 3.97 8.12
C VAL A 124 -7.87 2.55 7.58
N PHE A 125 -7.49 1.54 8.37
CA PHE A 125 -7.64 0.13 7.99
C PHE A 125 -9.10 -0.22 7.72
N ASN A 126 -10.02 0.18 8.62
CA ASN A 126 -11.44 -0.13 8.45
C ASN A 126 -12.02 0.43 7.14
N ARG A 127 -11.76 1.70 6.83
CA ARG A 127 -12.27 2.32 5.59
C ARG A 127 -11.61 1.73 4.35
N GLY A 128 -10.29 1.53 4.38
CA GLY A 128 -9.56 0.96 3.25
C GLY A 128 -10.01 -0.47 2.93
N TYR A 129 -10.20 -1.33 3.94
CA TYR A 129 -10.69 -2.70 3.72
C TYR A 129 -12.11 -2.72 3.15
N ILE A 130 -12.99 -1.83 3.62
CA ILE A 130 -14.34 -1.69 3.04
C ILE A 130 -14.27 -1.40 1.54
N ASP A 131 -13.38 -0.50 1.13
CA ASP A 131 -13.21 -0.17 -0.29
C ASP A 131 -12.57 -1.31 -1.09
N LEU A 132 -11.57 -2.01 -0.54
CA LEU A 132 -10.98 -3.20 -1.19
C LEU A 132 -12.02 -4.31 -1.41
N VAL A 133 -12.88 -4.56 -0.41
CA VAL A 133 -13.96 -5.56 -0.52
C VAL A 133 -14.98 -5.18 -1.59
N LYS A 134 -15.41 -3.91 -1.65
CA LYS A 134 -16.33 -3.43 -2.71
C LYS A 134 -15.77 -3.62 -4.12
N LYS A 135 -14.45 -3.59 -4.27
CA LYS A 135 -13.75 -3.81 -5.54
C LYS A 135 -13.49 -5.28 -5.86
N ASP A 136 -13.92 -6.20 -5.00
CA ASP A 136 -13.58 -7.63 -5.07
C ASP A 136 -12.07 -7.86 -5.17
N PHE A 137 -11.26 -7.03 -4.50
CA PHE A 137 -9.80 -7.10 -4.58
C PHE A 137 -9.26 -8.49 -4.19
N PHE A 138 -9.91 -9.13 -3.21
CA PHE A 138 -9.54 -10.47 -2.75
C PHE A 138 -10.15 -11.61 -3.59
N GLY A 139 -10.96 -11.30 -4.60
CA GLY A 139 -11.66 -12.29 -5.42
C GLY A 139 -12.58 -13.21 -4.60
N THR A 140 -13.31 -12.63 -3.64
CA THR A 140 -14.18 -13.34 -2.69
C THR A 140 -15.67 -13.07 -2.90
N ALA A 141 -16.05 -12.09 -3.73
CA ALA A 141 -17.44 -11.66 -3.90
C ALA A 141 -18.39 -12.78 -4.34
N LYS A 142 -17.87 -13.80 -5.04
CA LYS A 142 -18.65 -14.96 -5.51
C LYS A 142 -18.34 -16.25 -4.75
N LYS A 143 -17.56 -16.18 -3.67
CA LYS A 143 -17.15 -17.35 -2.88
C LYS A 143 -17.97 -17.42 -1.60
N ASN A 144 -18.41 -18.61 -1.22
CA ASN A 144 -19.01 -18.82 0.09
C ASN A 144 -17.90 -18.92 1.14
N ILE A 145 -17.61 -17.80 1.81
CA ILE A 145 -16.55 -17.72 2.83
C ILE A 145 -16.77 -18.74 3.95
N ALA A 146 -18.01 -19.03 4.33
CA ALA A 146 -18.33 -20.02 5.37
C ALA A 146 -18.02 -21.46 4.95
N SER A 147 -17.85 -21.72 3.66
CA SER A 147 -17.38 -23.02 3.15
C SER A 147 -15.86 -23.12 3.03
N MET A 148 -15.14 -22.03 3.31
CA MET A 148 -13.68 -22.02 3.32
C MET A 148 -13.20 -22.40 4.73
N ASN A 149 -12.24 -23.31 4.85
CA ASN A 149 -11.59 -23.64 6.13
C ASN A 149 -10.59 -22.52 6.49
N LEU A 150 -11.12 -21.36 6.90
CA LEU A 150 -10.38 -20.17 7.32
C LEU A 150 -10.26 -20.09 8.85
#